data_AF-A0A848XNQ7-F1
#
_entry.id   AF-A0A848XNQ7-F1
#
_cell.length_a   1.000
_cell.length_b   1.000
_cell.length_c   1.000
_cell.angle_alpha   90.00
_cell.angle_beta   90.00
_cell.angle_gamma   90.00
#
_symmetry.space_group_name_H-M   'P 1'
#
loop_
_entity.id
_entity.type
_entity.pdbx_description
1 polymer ?
#
loop_
_entity_poly.entity_id
_entity_poly.type
_entity_poly.pdbx_seq_one_letter_code
_entity_poly.pdbx_strand_id
1 'polypeptide(L)'
;MERLSLEVLARLVDEEPSAEEKKILAGNPALRRELEALREQTKALRDLPAVLPPPEGWADLEARLEQEGLIQMPVGGQRTNRWFLQAAAGLVLFLGGVGLGTAVTGATDGDAQVATGPFDTVEEAVQAVESAERQYLQAVGAYQQTVSRGGNPATSGDPASRFAALEALLAASQAAVRESPADPFFNGVLVNTLMERQQTLRQISGDNWY
;
A
#
# COMPACT_ATOMS: atom_id res chain seq x y z
N MET A 1 23.66 47.36 3.43
CA MET A 1 22.23 46.99 3.46
C MET A 1 22.17 45.49 3.26
N GLU A 2 22.04 44.73 4.35
CA GLU A 2 21.88 43.28 4.27
C GLU A 2 20.53 42.98 3.61
N ARG A 3 20.56 42.16 2.56
CA ARG A 3 19.37 41.66 1.87
C ARG A 3 19.31 40.16 2.07
N LEU A 4 18.14 39.66 2.45
CA LEU A 4 17.82 38.24 2.31
C LEU A 4 17.58 37.96 0.83
N SER A 5 17.97 36.78 0.36
CA SER A 5 17.64 36.36 -1.01
C SER A 5 16.14 36.08 -1.12
N LEU A 6 15.62 36.10 -2.35
CA LEU A 6 14.23 35.72 -2.62
C LEU A 6 13.94 34.29 -2.18
N GLU A 7 14.89 33.37 -2.33
CA GLU A 7 14.78 31.98 -1.88
C GLU A 7 14.60 31.89 -0.37
N VAL A 8 15.35 32.69 0.39
CA VAL A 8 15.22 32.75 1.86
C VAL A 8 13.86 33.37 2.23
N LEU A 9 13.42 34.43 1.57
CA LEU A 9 12.10 35.01 1.80
C LEU A 9 10.98 34.00 1.50
N ALA A 10 11.09 33.24 0.42
CA ALA A 10 10.13 32.19 0.07
C ALA A 10 10.10 31.08 1.12
N ARG A 11 11.27 30.62 1.60
CA ARG A 11 11.35 29.65 2.71
C ARG A 11 10.66 30.17 3.98
N LEU A 12 10.86 31.45 4.30
CA LEU A 12 10.26 32.09 5.48
C LEU A 12 8.75 32.29 5.39
N VAL A 13 8.13 32.05 4.24
CA VAL A 13 6.66 32.02 4.14
C VAL A 13 6.11 30.89 5.01
N ASP A 14 6.74 29.71 4.95
CA ASP A 14 6.30 28.49 5.64
C ASP A 14 7.09 28.17 6.91
N GLU A 15 8.32 28.68 7.05
CA GLU A 15 9.22 28.39 8.17
C GLU A 15 9.41 29.58 9.14
N GLU A 16 9.83 29.27 10.38
CA GLU A 16 10.22 30.31 11.34
C GLU A 16 11.62 30.88 11.05
N PRO A 17 11.80 32.21 11.09
CA PRO A 17 13.10 32.81 10.87
C PRO A 17 14.09 32.53 11.99
N SER A 18 15.35 32.32 11.61
CA SER A 18 16.46 32.18 12.55
C SER A 18 16.69 33.47 13.34
N ALA A 19 17.48 33.40 14.42
CA ALA A 19 17.76 34.58 15.25
C ALA A 19 18.46 35.72 14.47
N GLU A 20 19.25 35.39 13.46
CA GLU A 20 19.93 36.37 12.60
C GLU A 20 18.96 36.99 11.58
N GLU A 21 18.13 36.16 10.93
CA GLU A 21 17.09 36.62 10.00
C GLU A 21 16.07 37.52 10.70
N LYS A 22 15.70 37.21 11.95
CA LYS A 22 14.84 38.06 12.79
C LYS A 22 15.46 39.45 13.01
N LYS A 23 16.78 39.55 13.21
CA LYS A 23 17.46 40.85 13.34
C LYS A 23 17.45 41.64 12.03
N ILE A 24 17.69 40.98 10.90
CA ILE A 24 17.67 41.59 9.56
C ILE A 24 16.26 42.11 9.23
N LEU A 25 15.22 41.31 9.50
CA LEU A 25 13.82 41.70 9.30
C LEU A 25 13.40 42.85 10.24
N ALA A 26 13.85 42.83 11.50
CA ALA A 26 13.59 43.94 12.43
C ALA A 26 14.22 45.25 11.94
N GLY A 27 15.42 45.19 11.37
CA GLY A 27 16.16 46.32 10.83
C GLY A 27 15.67 46.84 9.47
N ASN A 28 14.86 46.07 8.73
CA ASN A 28 14.44 46.43 7.37
C ASN A 28 12.91 46.30 7.15
N PRO A 29 12.16 47.43 7.15
CA PRO A 29 10.71 47.38 6.97
C PRO A 29 10.28 47.00 5.55
N ALA A 30 11.13 47.17 4.52
CA ALA A 30 10.79 46.79 3.16
C ALA A 30 10.73 45.26 3.00
N LEU A 31 11.72 44.55 3.55
CA LEU A 31 11.74 43.07 3.54
C LEU A 31 10.57 42.48 4.33
N ARG A 32 10.14 43.12 5.43
CA ARG A 32 8.96 42.69 6.18
C ARG A 32 7.68 42.80 5.35
N ARG A 33 7.48 43.92 4.64
CA ARG A 33 6.32 44.10 3.75
C ARG A 33 6.31 43.07 2.62
N GLU A 34 7.48 42.77 2.07
CA GLU A 34 7.60 41.78 1.00
C GLU A 34 7.25 40.36 1.49
N LEU A 35 7.78 39.95 2.66
CA LEU A 35 7.42 38.67 3.28
C LEU A 35 5.93 38.58 3.62
N GLU A 36 5.34 39.67 4.13
CA GLU A 36 3.91 39.73 4.46
C GLU A 36 3.05 39.62 3.19
N ALA A 37 3.43 40.30 2.11
CA ALA A 37 2.75 40.19 0.82
C ALA A 37 2.82 38.75 0.25
N LEU A 38 3.97 38.08 0.37
CA LEU A 38 4.11 36.67 -0.05
C LEU A 38 3.20 35.74 0.77
N ARG A 39 3.14 35.94 2.10
CA ARG A 39 2.25 35.16 2.98
C ARG A 39 0.77 35.40 2.67
N GLU A 40 0.38 36.63 2.36
CA GLU A 40 -0.97 36.97 1.97
C GLU A 40 -1.37 36.29 0.64
N GLN A 41 -0.47 36.30 -0.34
CA GLN A 41 -0.68 35.60 -1.62
C GLN A 41 -0.81 34.09 -1.43
N THR A 42 0.07 33.46 -0.65
CA THR A 42 -0.01 32.02 -0.35
C THR A 42 -1.32 31.67 0.34
N LYS A 43 -1.77 32.52 1.27
CA LYS A 43 -3.07 32.33 1.93
C LYS A 43 -4.23 32.45 0.95
N ALA A 44 -4.21 33.47 0.09
CA ALA A 44 -5.25 33.67 -0.93
C ALA A 44 -5.33 32.48 -1.90
N LEU A 45 -4.18 31.91 -2.29
CA LEU A 45 -4.12 30.70 -3.11
C LEU A 45 -4.65 29.46 -2.38
N ARG A 46 -4.35 29.33 -1.09
CA ARG A 46 -4.85 28.23 -0.24
C ARG A 46 -6.37 28.29 -0.04
N ASP A 47 -6.94 29.49 0.01
CA ASP A 47 -8.37 29.72 0.19
C ASP A 47 -9.18 29.54 -1.11
N LEU A 48 -8.51 29.30 -2.25
CA LEU A 48 -9.21 28.96 -3.49
C LEU A 48 -9.96 27.62 -3.32
N PRO A 49 -11.18 27.51 -3.89
CA PRO A 49 -11.92 26.26 -3.86
C PRO A 49 -11.11 25.17 -4.55
N ALA A 50 -11.07 23.99 -3.95
CA ALA A 50 -10.45 22.82 -4.55
C ALA A 50 -11.12 22.57 -5.91
N VAL A 51 -10.38 22.78 -6.98
CA VAL A 51 -10.79 22.35 -8.32
C VAL A 51 -10.65 20.84 -8.32
N LEU A 52 -11.72 20.13 -7.95
CA LEU A 52 -11.77 18.70 -8.17
C LEU A 52 -11.77 18.47 -9.69
N PRO A 53 -10.89 17.61 -10.22
CA PRO A 53 -11.04 17.16 -11.59
C PRO A 53 -12.43 16.51 -11.72
N PRO A 54 -13.10 16.64 -12.88
CA PRO A 54 -14.35 15.94 -13.12
C PRO A 54 -14.14 14.45 -12.80
N PRO A 55 -15.09 13.80 -12.10
CA PRO A 55 -14.90 12.43 -11.58
C PRO A 55 -14.55 11.40 -12.67
N GLU A 56 -14.90 11.70 -13.92
CA GLU A 56 -14.68 10.83 -15.07
C GLU A 56 -13.38 11.15 -15.83
N GLY A 57 -12.75 12.31 -15.57
CA GLY A 57 -11.57 12.79 -16.30
C GLY A 57 -10.24 12.22 -15.81
N TRP A 58 -10.24 11.48 -14.70
CA TRP A 58 -9.00 10.88 -14.18
C TRP A 58 -8.46 9.78 -15.10
N ALA A 59 -9.33 8.90 -15.60
CA ALA A 59 -8.96 7.85 -16.53
C ALA A 59 -8.44 8.42 -17.87
N ASP A 60 -9.05 9.50 -18.35
CA ASP A 60 -8.61 10.19 -19.57
C ASP A 60 -7.25 10.89 -19.40
N LEU A 61 -6.99 11.44 -18.22
CA LEU A 61 -5.70 12.04 -17.87
C LEU A 61 -4.63 10.97 -17.74
N GLU A 62 -4.92 9.85 -17.09
CA GLU A 62 -4.01 8.72 -16.96
C GLU A 62 -3.63 8.17 -18.34
N ALA A 63 -4.61 7.93 -19.21
CA ALA A 63 -4.37 7.49 -20.59
C ALA A 63 -3.52 8.47 -21.40
N ARG A 64 -3.69 9.79 -21.20
CA ARG A 64 -2.86 10.82 -21.84
C ARG A 64 -1.44 10.86 -21.28
N LEU A 65 -1.28 10.74 -19.97
CA LEU A 65 0.02 10.75 -19.31
C LEU A 65 0.85 9.51 -19.65
N GLU A 66 0.20 8.36 -19.90
CA GLU A 66 0.83 7.18 -20.47
C GLU A 66 1.27 7.41 -21.92
N GLN A 67 0.41 8.00 -22.76
CA GLN A 67 0.74 8.33 -24.14
C GLN A 67 1.89 9.34 -24.24
N GLU A 68 1.96 10.28 -23.30
CA GLU A 68 3.04 11.26 -23.17
C GLU A 68 4.31 10.68 -22.51
N GLY A 69 4.26 9.44 -22.03
CA GLY A 69 5.40 8.75 -21.41
C GLY A 69 5.81 9.33 -20.05
N LEU A 70 4.96 10.16 -19.45
CA LEU A 70 5.15 10.74 -18.13
C LEU A 70 4.86 9.72 -17.02
N ILE A 71 4.02 8.72 -17.33
CA ILE A 71 3.76 7.56 -16.48
C ILE A 71 4.16 6.31 -17.26
N GLN A 72 5.09 5.54 -16.70
CA GLN A 72 5.38 4.19 -17.19
C GLN A 72 4.61 3.21 -16.29
N MET A 73 3.49 2.69 -16.76
CA MET A 73 3.00 1.45 -16.16
C MET A 73 4.01 0.35 -16.48
N PRO A 74 4.47 -0.44 -15.49
CA PRO A 74 5.27 -1.61 -15.80
C PRO A 74 4.38 -2.54 -16.62
N VAL A 75 4.61 -2.56 -17.94
CA VAL A 75 4.01 -3.53 -18.84
C VAL A 75 4.57 -4.87 -18.39
N GLY A 76 3.85 -5.55 -17.50
CA GLY A 76 4.15 -6.88 -17.03
C GLY A 76 4.14 -7.80 -18.25
N GLY A 77 5.32 -7.96 -18.85
CA GLY A 77 5.50 -8.72 -20.07
C GLY A 77 4.90 -10.11 -19.86
N GLN A 78 3.90 -10.44 -20.69
CA GLN A 78 3.45 -11.80 -20.92
C GLN A 78 4.60 -12.62 -21.50
N ARG A 79 5.62 -12.93 -20.71
CA ARG A 79 6.39 -14.16 -20.89
C ARG A 79 5.50 -15.25 -20.34
N THR A 80 4.72 -15.86 -21.22
CA THR A 80 3.97 -17.09 -20.96
C THR A 80 4.95 -18.14 -20.44
N ASN A 81 5.06 -18.18 -19.12
CA ASN A 81 5.97 -19.04 -18.39
C ASN A 81 5.42 -20.46 -18.49
N ARG A 82 5.88 -21.19 -19.51
CA ARG A 82 5.55 -22.60 -19.80
C ARG A 82 5.75 -23.54 -18.60
N TRP A 83 6.46 -23.09 -17.57
CA TRP A 83 6.62 -23.79 -16.31
C TRP A 83 5.30 -23.94 -15.53
N PHE A 84 4.39 -22.96 -15.59
CA PHE A 84 3.08 -23.07 -14.92
C PHE A 84 2.13 -24.04 -15.62
N LEU A 85 2.25 -24.22 -16.94
CA LEU A 85 1.47 -25.23 -17.66
C LEU A 85 1.95 -26.66 -17.32
N GLN A 86 3.24 -26.82 -17.02
CA GLN A 86 3.80 -28.09 -16.53
C GLN A 86 3.39 -28.37 -15.07
N ALA A 87 3.28 -27.33 -14.23
CA ALA A 87 2.73 -27.46 -12.89
C ALA A 87 1.24 -27.86 -12.91
N ALA A 88 0.44 -27.27 -13.80
CA ALA A 88 -0.97 -27.64 -13.98
C ALA A 88 -1.14 -29.09 -14.47
N ALA A 89 -0.28 -29.55 -15.40
CA ALA A 89 -0.28 -30.96 -15.84
C ALA A 89 0.12 -31.92 -14.70
N GLY A 90 1.06 -31.53 -13.84
CA GLY A 90 1.38 -32.28 -12.62
C GLY A 90 0.22 -32.34 -11.63
N LEU A 91 -0.52 -31.25 -11.48
CA LEU A 91 -1.67 -31.15 -10.58
C LEU A 91 -2.88 -31.94 -11.09
N VAL A 92 -3.07 -32.04 -12.42
CA VAL A 92 -4.09 -32.90 -13.06
C VAL A 92 -3.73 -34.39 -12.98
N LEU A 93 -2.45 -34.76 -13.12
CA LEU A 93 -1.99 -36.14 -12.88
C LEU A 93 -2.03 -36.54 -11.40
N PHE A 94 -1.78 -35.58 -10.50
CA PHE A 94 -1.89 -35.78 -9.05
C PHE A 94 -3.35 -35.92 -8.60
N LEU A 95 -4.27 -35.09 -9.12
CA LEU A 95 -5.71 -35.19 -8.87
C LEU A 95 -6.34 -36.41 -9.56
N GLY A 96 -5.85 -36.82 -10.72
CA GLY A 96 -6.35 -37.99 -11.46
C GLY A 96 -5.86 -39.34 -10.92
N GLY A 97 -4.81 -39.37 -10.09
CA GLY A 97 -4.16 -40.60 -9.61
C GLY A 97 -4.83 -41.31 -8.43
N VAL A 98 -5.87 -40.73 -7.83
CA VAL A 98 -6.45 -41.21 -6.55
C VAL A 98 -7.55 -42.29 -6.73
N GLY A 99 -7.80 -42.75 -7.96
CA GLY A 99 -8.94 -43.65 -8.25
C GLY A 99 -8.77 -45.15 -7.93
N LEU A 100 -7.57 -45.69 -7.71
CA LEU A 100 -7.37 -47.14 -7.60
C LEU A 100 -6.29 -47.55 -6.57
N GLY A 101 -6.55 -47.31 -5.29
CA GLY A 101 -5.58 -47.66 -4.24
C GLY A 101 -6.17 -47.92 -2.85
N THR A 102 -7.42 -48.37 -2.74
CA THR A 102 -8.02 -48.73 -1.45
C THR A 102 -7.77 -50.20 -1.13
N ALA A 103 -6.62 -50.51 -0.53
CA ALA A 103 -6.48 -51.60 0.41
C ALA A 103 -5.14 -51.50 1.15
N VAL A 104 -5.20 -51.62 2.48
CA VAL A 104 -4.10 -51.78 3.45
C VAL A 104 -3.73 -50.50 4.24
N THR A 105 -4.54 -50.30 5.28
CA THR A 105 -4.16 -49.95 6.66
C THR A 105 -3.36 -48.67 6.94
N GLY A 106 -4.00 -47.77 7.71
CA GLY A 106 -3.29 -46.84 8.58
C GLY A 106 -3.94 -45.47 8.61
N ALA A 107 -4.71 -45.18 9.65
CA ALA A 107 -5.31 -43.89 9.90
C ALA A 107 -4.27 -42.76 9.93
N THR A 108 -4.57 -41.68 9.19
CA THR A 108 -4.29 -40.30 9.60
C THR A 108 -5.33 -39.42 8.94
N ASP A 109 -6.30 -38.98 9.74
CA ASP A 109 -7.25 -37.93 9.40
C ASP A 109 -6.52 -36.65 8.97
N GLY A 110 -6.99 -36.06 7.89
CA GLY A 110 -6.48 -34.81 7.33
C GLY A 110 -7.30 -34.33 6.14
N ASP A 111 -8.63 -34.46 6.22
CA ASP A 111 -9.55 -33.94 5.21
C ASP A 111 -9.57 -32.40 5.26
N ALA A 112 -8.71 -31.78 4.47
CA ALA A 112 -8.80 -30.37 4.10
C ALA A 112 -9.78 -30.23 2.92
N GLN A 113 -11.06 -30.47 3.17
CA GLN A 113 -12.11 -30.30 2.18
C GLN A 113 -12.72 -28.90 2.35
N VAL A 114 -12.29 -27.95 1.51
CA VAL A 114 -12.89 -26.61 1.47
C VAL A 114 -14.33 -26.78 0.97
N ALA A 115 -15.30 -26.60 1.85
CA ALA A 115 -16.72 -26.69 1.52
C ALA A 115 -17.07 -25.59 0.50
N THR A 116 -17.15 -25.97 -0.78
CA THR A 116 -17.47 -25.06 -1.90
C THR A 116 -18.88 -25.37 -2.43
N GLY A 117 -19.86 -25.46 -1.52
CA GLY A 117 -21.26 -25.78 -1.83
C GLY A 117 -22.23 -24.65 -1.47
N PRO A 118 -23.48 -24.68 -1.96
CA PRO A 118 -24.54 -23.78 -1.49
C PRO A 118 -24.77 -24.01 0.01
N PHE A 119 -24.89 -22.93 0.79
CA PHE A 119 -25.22 -23.00 2.23
C PHE A 119 -26.72 -22.79 2.43
N ASP A 120 -27.36 -23.67 3.18
CA ASP A 120 -28.81 -23.64 3.39
C ASP A 120 -29.19 -22.65 4.51
N THR A 121 -28.24 -22.27 5.37
CA THR A 121 -28.45 -21.32 6.48
C THR A 121 -27.30 -20.32 6.63
N VAL A 122 -27.60 -19.16 7.24
CA VAL A 122 -26.59 -18.11 7.51
C VAL A 122 -25.55 -18.63 8.50
N GLU A 123 -25.97 -19.38 9.52
CA GLU A 123 -25.08 -19.98 10.52
C GLU A 123 -24.07 -20.94 9.88
N GLU A 124 -24.50 -21.74 8.90
CA GLU A 124 -23.63 -22.65 8.16
C GLU A 124 -22.60 -21.88 7.32
N ALA A 125 -23.02 -20.81 6.64
CA ALA A 125 -22.12 -19.93 5.90
C ALA A 125 -21.09 -19.25 6.83
N VAL A 126 -21.50 -18.79 8.02
CA VAL A 126 -20.59 -18.21 9.01
C VAL A 126 -19.56 -19.24 9.48
N GLN A 127 -19.98 -20.47 9.80
CA GLN A 127 -19.05 -21.54 10.19
C GLN A 127 -18.08 -21.91 9.06
N ALA A 128 -18.54 -21.89 7.81
CA ALA A 128 -17.69 -22.10 6.65
C ALA A 128 -16.62 -21.01 6.51
N VAL A 129 -16.98 -19.74 6.71
CA VAL A 129 -16.02 -18.62 6.72
C VAL A 129 -15.00 -18.77 7.85
N GLU A 130 -15.44 -19.05 9.07
CA GLU A 130 -14.54 -19.21 10.22
C GLU A 130 -13.57 -20.39 10.08
N SER A 131 -14.01 -21.50 9.44
CA SER A 131 -13.14 -22.64 9.16
C SER A 131 -12.15 -22.32 8.04
N ALA A 132 -12.58 -21.65 6.99
CA ALA A 132 -11.73 -21.19 5.90
C ALA A 132 -10.68 -20.18 6.38
N GLU A 133 -11.06 -19.24 7.26
CA GLU A 133 -10.13 -18.27 7.85
C GLU A 133 -9.03 -18.97 8.65
N ARG A 134 -9.40 -19.91 9.53
CA ARG A 134 -8.42 -20.69 10.31
C ARG A 134 -7.45 -21.45 9.40
N GLN A 135 -7.97 -22.04 8.34
CA GLN A 135 -7.16 -22.78 7.37
C GLN A 135 -6.21 -21.86 6.59
N TYR A 136 -6.70 -20.69 6.18
CA TYR A 136 -5.89 -19.66 5.53
C TYR A 136 -4.76 -19.17 6.45
N LEU A 137 -5.06 -18.85 7.70
CA LEU A 137 -4.07 -18.38 8.67
C LEU A 137 -2.98 -19.44 8.93
N GLN A 138 -3.36 -20.72 9.01
CA GLN A 138 -2.41 -21.83 9.12
C GLN A 138 -1.52 -21.94 7.87
N ALA A 139 -2.11 -21.84 6.68
CA ALA A 139 -1.38 -21.90 5.42
C ALA A 139 -0.39 -20.74 5.26
N VAL A 140 -0.78 -19.51 5.62
CA VAL A 140 0.11 -18.34 5.63
C VAL A 140 1.24 -18.52 6.63
N GLY A 141 0.96 -19.03 7.83
CA GLY A 141 2.01 -19.32 8.82
C GLY A 141 3.02 -20.36 8.31
N ALA A 142 2.54 -21.44 7.70
CA ALA A 142 3.40 -22.45 7.08
C ALA A 142 4.23 -21.87 5.93
N TYR A 143 3.63 -21.02 5.09
CA TYR A 143 4.33 -20.32 4.02
C TYR A 143 5.45 -19.41 4.54
N GLN A 144 5.18 -18.62 5.59
CA GLN A 144 6.21 -17.75 6.18
C GLN A 144 7.37 -18.56 6.78
N GLN A 145 7.07 -19.69 7.42
CA GLN A 145 8.10 -20.59 7.95
C GLN A 145 8.95 -21.21 6.84
N THR A 146 8.35 -21.59 5.71
CA THR A 146 9.09 -22.15 4.56
C THR A 146 9.93 -21.09 3.87
N VAL A 147 9.43 -19.87 3.70
CA VAL A 147 10.21 -18.73 3.18
C VAL A 147 11.39 -18.41 4.10
N SER A 148 11.16 -18.38 5.41
CA SER A 148 12.21 -18.09 6.40
C SER A 148 13.29 -19.17 6.44
N ARG A 149 12.92 -20.44 6.25
CA ARG A 149 13.86 -21.58 6.20
C ARG A 149 14.57 -21.69 4.85
N GLY A 150 13.87 -21.35 3.76
CA GLY A 150 14.31 -21.52 2.38
C GLY A 150 15.17 -20.36 1.84
N GLY A 151 15.28 -19.25 2.59
CA GLY A 151 16.31 -18.24 2.40
C GLY A 151 16.48 -17.76 0.96
N ASN A 152 15.38 -17.50 0.25
CA ASN A 152 15.47 -16.80 -1.03
C ASN A 152 15.23 -15.31 -0.79
N PRO A 153 16.28 -14.46 -0.75
CA PRO A 153 16.17 -13.02 -0.49
C PRO A 153 15.33 -12.28 -1.54
N ALA A 154 15.01 -12.91 -2.67
CA ALA A 154 14.07 -12.39 -3.65
C ALA A 154 12.58 -12.47 -3.23
N THR A 155 12.25 -13.22 -2.17
CA THR A 155 10.85 -13.45 -1.74
C THR A 155 10.50 -12.70 -0.45
N SER A 156 11.49 -12.33 0.37
CA SER A 156 11.35 -11.20 1.28
C SER A 156 11.32 -9.94 0.42
N GLY A 157 10.14 -9.58 -0.09
CA GLY A 157 9.98 -8.44 -0.99
C GLY A 157 10.74 -7.23 -0.45
N ASP A 158 11.54 -6.62 -1.32
CA ASP A 158 12.31 -5.40 -1.02
C ASP A 158 11.47 -4.45 -0.15
N PRO A 159 11.99 -3.99 1.02
CA PRO A 159 11.28 -3.11 1.92
C PRO A 159 10.66 -1.89 1.21
N ALA A 160 11.31 -1.35 0.17
CA ALA A 160 10.77 -0.25 -0.62
C ALA A 160 9.54 -0.66 -1.45
N SER A 161 9.57 -1.85 -2.06
CA SER A 161 8.42 -2.43 -2.77
C SER A 161 7.24 -2.71 -1.84
N ARG A 162 7.51 -3.21 -0.63
CA ARG A 162 6.47 -3.40 0.41
C ARG A 162 5.88 -2.08 0.86
N PHE A 163 6.71 -1.05 1.03
CA PHE A 163 6.24 0.30 1.37
C PHE A 163 5.31 0.87 0.30
N ALA A 164 5.65 0.72 -0.99
CA ALA A 164 4.79 1.15 -2.09
C ALA A 164 3.42 0.44 -2.08
N ALA A 165 3.39 -0.87 -1.80
CA ALA A 165 2.14 -1.61 -1.65
C ALA A 165 1.30 -1.12 -0.46
N LEU A 166 1.94 -0.79 0.67
CA LEU A 166 1.26 -0.25 1.86
C LEU A 166 0.70 1.16 1.62
N GLU A 167 1.39 2.01 0.85
CA GLU A 167 0.86 3.33 0.43
C GLU A 167 -0.40 3.17 -0.44
N ALA A 168 -0.42 2.22 -1.38
CA ALA A 168 -1.60 1.93 -2.18
C ALA A 168 -2.78 1.42 -1.31
N LEU A 169 -2.50 0.52 -0.36
CA LEU A 169 -3.49 0.03 0.59
C LEU A 169 -4.02 1.15 1.51
N LEU A 170 -3.15 2.07 1.92
CA LEU A 170 -3.52 3.24 2.71
C LEU A 170 -4.47 4.16 1.94
N ALA A 171 -4.18 4.44 0.68
CA ALA A 171 -5.07 5.24 -0.18
C ALA A 171 -6.45 4.58 -0.34
N ALA A 172 -6.48 3.26 -0.58
CA ALA A 172 -7.73 2.51 -0.72
C ALA A 172 -8.54 2.47 0.59
N SER A 173 -7.89 2.22 1.73
CA SER A 173 -8.56 2.18 3.04
C SER A 173 -9.11 3.55 3.45
N GLN A 174 -8.40 4.65 3.16
CA GLN A 174 -8.92 6.00 3.40
C GLN A 174 -10.14 6.32 2.53
N ALA A 175 -10.20 5.83 1.29
CA ALA A 175 -11.39 5.97 0.45
C ALA A 175 -12.57 5.18 1.03
N ALA A 176 -12.34 3.92 1.45
CA ALA A 176 -13.37 3.09 2.07
C ALA A 176 -13.92 3.69 3.38
N VAL A 177 -13.06 4.28 4.22
CA VAL A 177 -13.49 4.97 5.46
C VAL A 177 -14.29 6.24 5.16
N ARG A 178 -14.01 6.95 4.05
CA ARG A 178 -14.83 8.12 3.66
C ARG A 178 -16.23 7.72 3.21
N GLU A 179 -16.35 6.57 2.54
CA GLU A 179 -17.65 6.03 2.10
C GLU A 179 -18.45 5.46 3.27
N SER A 180 -17.78 4.77 4.20
CA SER A 180 -18.40 4.10 5.35
C SER A 180 -17.67 4.43 6.67
N PRO A 181 -17.82 5.65 7.21
CA PRO A 181 -17.04 6.11 8.38
C PRO A 181 -17.37 5.38 9.68
N ALA A 182 -18.58 4.84 9.80
CA ALA A 182 -19.01 4.10 10.99
C ALA A 182 -18.71 2.59 10.94
N ASP A 183 -18.11 2.09 9.85
CA ASP A 183 -17.80 0.67 9.71
C ASP A 183 -16.55 0.29 10.53
N PRO A 184 -16.66 -0.60 11.53
CA PRO A 184 -15.52 -1.04 12.34
C PRO A 184 -14.42 -1.73 11.53
N PHE A 185 -14.77 -2.44 10.45
CA PHE A 185 -13.82 -3.20 9.65
C PHE A 185 -12.84 -2.29 8.92
N PHE A 186 -13.34 -1.29 8.18
CA PHE A 186 -12.47 -0.36 7.44
C PHE A 186 -11.60 0.48 8.37
N ASN A 187 -12.14 0.89 9.51
CA ASN A 187 -11.37 1.57 10.55
C ASN A 187 -10.23 0.69 11.09
N GLY A 188 -10.49 -0.61 11.33
CA GLY A 188 -9.46 -1.58 11.75
C GLY A 188 -8.38 -1.80 10.70
N VAL A 189 -8.77 -1.96 9.43
CA VAL A 189 -7.83 -2.13 8.30
C VAL A 189 -6.93 -0.90 8.14
N LEU A 190 -7.48 0.31 8.24
CA LEU A 190 -6.72 1.56 8.15
C LEU A 190 -5.65 1.65 9.25
N VAL A 191 -6.04 1.37 10.51
CA VAL A 191 -5.11 1.42 11.64
C VAL A 191 -4.00 0.38 11.49
N ASN A 192 -4.34 -0.86 11.12
CA ASN A 192 -3.34 -1.91 10.89
C ASN A 192 -2.35 -1.53 9.77
N THR A 193 -2.87 -0.98 8.66
CA THR A 193 -2.05 -0.52 7.54
C THR A 193 -1.06 0.57 7.96
N LEU A 194 -1.51 1.53 8.77
CA LEU A 194 -0.66 2.60 9.31
C LEU A 194 0.45 2.05 10.23
N MET A 195 0.14 1.06 11.07
CA MET A 195 1.14 0.43 11.94
C MET A 195 2.20 -0.33 11.14
N GLU A 196 1.78 -1.10 10.14
CA GLU A 196 2.69 -1.88 9.30
C GLU A 196 3.61 -0.96 8.49
N ARG A 197 3.06 0.11 7.91
CA ARG A 197 3.83 1.17 7.25
C ARG A 197 4.91 1.76 8.16
N GLN A 198 4.56 2.09 9.41
CA GLN A 198 5.50 2.66 10.37
C GLN A 198 6.58 1.65 10.79
N GLN A 199 6.27 0.35 10.79
CA GLN A 199 7.26 -0.69 11.05
C GLN A 199 8.22 -0.86 9.86
N THR A 200 7.71 -0.86 8.62
CA THR A 200 8.54 -0.95 7.42
C THR A 200 9.46 0.26 7.26
N LEU A 201 8.97 1.48 7.55
CA LEU A 201 9.84 2.67 7.55
C LEU A 201 10.99 2.55 8.55
N ARG A 202 10.72 2.01 9.75
CA ARG A 202 11.76 1.77 10.76
C ARG A 202 12.80 0.75 10.28
N GLN A 203 12.37 -0.31 9.60
CA GLN A 203 13.26 -1.30 9.00
C GLN A 203 14.17 -0.66 7.94
N ILE A 204 13.60 0.11 7.01
CA ILE A 204 14.37 0.82 5.97
C ILE A 204 15.37 1.80 6.58
N SER A 205 14.95 2.58 7.60
CA SER A 205 15.82 3.54 8.27
C SER A 205 16.94 2.88 9.09
N GLY A 206 16.69 1.68 9.62
CA GLY A 206 17.67 0.92 10.41
C GLY A 206 18.72 0.22 9.55
N ASP A 207 18.34 -0.25 8.36
CA ASP A 207 19.26 -0.87 7.39
C ASP A 207 20.18 0.17 6.71
N ASN A 208 19.78 1.44 6.62
CA ASN A 208 20.56 2.52 6.01
C ASN A 208 21.73 3.05 6.86
N TRP A 209 22.07 2.41 7.99
CA TRP A 209 23.08 2.87 8.96
C TRP A 209 24.39 2.04 9.00
N TYR A 210 24.65 1.23 7.97
CA TYR A 210 25.92 0.53 7.71
C TYR A 210 26.45 0.85 6.31
#